data_AF-A0A8T4YMA7-F1
#
_entry.id   AF-A0A8T4YMA7-F1
#
_cell.length_a   1.000
_cell.length_b   1.000
_cell.length_c   1.000
_cell.angle_alpha   90.00
_cell.angle_beta   90.00
_cell.angle_gamma   90.00
#
_symmetry.space_group_name_H-M   'P 1'
#
loop_
_entity.id
_entity.type
_entity.pdbx_description
1 polymer ?
#
loop_
_entity_poly.entity_id
_entity_poly.type
_entity_poly.pdbx_seq_one_letter_code
_entity_poly.pdbx_strand_id
1 'polypeptide(L)'
;MEDLTRYYALLKDPARRKIIEILGAQEKVGFKELREALGLGVGTVYYHLDMLSGFLEKDKQRKYRLNEKGRMLYRILKEGSIPASLGISETLSNRVAKWLFLSPLFAKTIKPLKLLPFSLVILFLGAYGAAMARLEPALFFYFEYSTRSPTSTITLFIFNWIGLFLFTEALT
;
A
#
# COMPACT_ATOMS: atom_id res chain seq x y z
N MET A 1 6.13 5.18 9.16
CA MET A 1 7.53 4.89 8.79
C MET A 1 8.26 4.07 9.85
N GLU A 2 7.98 4.24 11.16
CA GLU A 2 8.63 3.48 12.24
C GLU A 2 8.50 1.95 12.12
N ASP A 3 7.35 1.43 11.68
CA ASP A 3 7.13 -0.02 11.59
C ASP A 3 7.97 -0.68 10.49
N LEU A 4 8.21 0.02 9.37
CA LEU A 4 9.07 -0.48 8.29
C LEU A 4 10.52 -0.63 8.75
N THR A 5 11.03 0.37 9.47
CA THR A 5 12.37 0.33 10.08
C THR A 5 12.46 -0.84 11.06
N ARG A 6 11.39 -1.11 11.83
CA ARG A 6 11.31 -2.25 12.75
C ARG A 6 11.32 -3.60 12.03
N TYR A 7 10.58 -3.75 10.93
CA TYR A 7 10.58 -4.97 10.12
C TYR A 7 11.97 -5.25 9.52
N TYR A 8 12.64 -4.24 8.96
CA TYR A 8 14.01 -4.40 8.45
C TYR A 8 15.04 -4.71 9.54
N ALA A 9 14.92 -4.05 10.71
CA ALA A 9 15.81 -4.31 11.84
C ALA A 9 15.67 -5.74 12.39
N LEU A 10 14.45 -6.30 12.37
CA LEU A 10 14.18 -7.70 12.73
C LEU A 10 14.82 -8.69 11.75
N LEU A 11 14.72 -8.39 10.45
CA LEU A 11 15.25 -9.25 9.37
C LEU A 11 16.76 -9.14 9.13
N LYS A 12 17.43 -8.17 9.76
CA LYS A 12 18.90 -7.99 9.66
C LYS A 12 19.66 -9.17 10.28
N ASP A 13 19.07 -9.83 11.27
CA ASP A 13 19.67 -10.98 11.94
C ASP A 13 19.43 -12.29 11.14
N PRO A 14 20.47 -13.09 10.91
CA PRO A 14 20.38 -14.28 10.05
C PRO A 14 19.52 -15.39 10.66
N ALA A 15 19.49 -15.54 11.99
CA ALA A 15 18.68 -16.57 12.64
C ALA A 15 17.19 -16.24 12.55
N ARG A 16 16.81 -14.98 12.82
CA ARG A 16 15.42 -14.50 12.65
C ARG A 16 14.97 -14.62 11.21
N ARG A 17 15.82 -14.26 10.24
CA ARG A 17 15.53 -14.44 8.81
C ARG A 17 15.26 -15.89 8.47
N LYS A 18 16.15 -16.80 8.90
CA LYS A 18 16.02 -18.23 8.63
C LYS A 18 14.77 -18.85 9.25
N ILE A 19 14.37 -18.40 10.45
CA ILE A 19 13.09 -18.81 11.08
C ILE A 19 11.90 -18.44 10.17
N ILE A 20 11.85 -17.21 9.68
CA ILE A 20 10.77 -16.72 8.83
C ILE A 20 10.76 -17.45 7.49
N GLU A 21 11.92 -17.76 6.91
CA GLU A 21 12.03 -18.56 5.68
C GLU A 21 11.51 -19.99 5.87
N ILE A 22 11.93 -20.67 6.95
CA ILE A 22 11.50 -22.05 7.26
C ILE A 22 9.99 -22.10 7.45
N LEU A 23 9.43 -21.21 8.28
CA LEU A 23 7.99 -21.14 8.56
C LEU A 23 7.16 -20.54 7.41
N GLY A 24 7.83 -19.89 6.45
CA GLY A 24 7.22 -19.41 5.22
C GLY A 24 7.06 -20.51 4.19
N ALA A 25 8.09 -21.35 4.05
CA ALA A 25 8.11 -22.50 3.16
C ALA A 25 7.28 -23.69 3.69
N GLN A 26 7.26 -23.88 5.01
CA GLN A 26 6.54 -24.96 5.67
C GLN A 26 5.40 -24.38 6.51
N GLU A 27 4.22 -24.96 6.42
CA GLU A 27 3.03 -24.37 7.06
C GLU A 27 3.08 -24.41 8.60
N LYS A 28 3.73 -25.44 9.18
CA LYS A 28 3.88 -25.62 10.64
C LYS A 28 5.17 -26.40 10.95
N VAL A 29 6.00 -25.90 11.86
CA VAL A 29 7.27 -26.53 12.23
C VAL A 29 7.42 -26.64 13.75
N GLY A 30 7.94 -27.77 14.22
CA GLY A 30 8.19 -28.01 15.64
C GLY A 30 9.44 -27.28 16.16
N PHE A 31 9.54 -27.10 17.48
CA PHE A 31 10.74 -26.52 18.10
C PHE A 31 12.02 -27.32 17.78
N LYS A 32 11.94 -28.66 17.82
CA LYS A 32 13.07 -29.55 17.57
C LYS A 32 13.63 -29.36 16.15
N GLU A 33 12.74 -29.36 15.16
CA GLU A 33 13.08 -29.13 13.75
C GLU A 33 13.68 -27.74 13.53
N LEU A 34 13.09 -26.69 14.12
CA LEU A 34 13.64 -25.33 14.07
C LEU A 34 15.04 -25.26 14.68
N ARG A 35 15.24 -25.88 15.85
CA ARG A 35 16.53 -25.93 16.51
C ARG A 35 17.58 -26.64 15.66
N GLU A 36 17.25 -27.80 15.10
CA GLU A 36 18.14 -28.57 14.23
C GLU A 36 18.51 -27.77 12.97
N ALA A 37 17.53 -27.12 12.33
CA ALA A 37 17.76 -26.31 11.13
C ALA A 37 18.59 -25.03 11.41
N LEU A 38 18.46 -24.45 12.61
CA LEU A 38 19.22 -23.26 13.02
C LEU A 38 20.62 -23.60 13.53
N GLY A 39 20.84 -24.79 14.08
CA GLY A 39 22.12 -25.17 14.71
C GLY A 39 22.44 -24.38 15.99
N LEU A 40 21.41 -23.80 16.64
CA LEU A 40 21.58 -22.91 17.80
C LEU A 40 21.27 -23.60 19.13
N GLY A 41 21.80 -23.04 20.21
CA GLY A 41 21.49 -23.45 21.57
C GLY A 41 20.01 -23.23 21.92
N VAL A 42 19.49 -24.04 22.84
CA VAL A 42 18.06 -24.02 23.24
C VAL A 42 17.61 -22.62 23.64
N GLY A 43 18.36 -21.95 24.52
CA GLY A 43 18.05 -20.59 24.98
C GLY A 43 18.07 -19.56 23.87
N THR A 44 19.02 -19.65 22.95
CA THR A 44 19.15 -18.73 21.81
C THR A 44 17.96 -18.85 20.85
N VAL A 45 17.50 -20.07 20.58
CA VAL A 45 16.30 -20.28 19.75
C VAL A 45 15.07 -19.65 20.43
N TYR A 46 14.90 -19.84 21.74
CA TYR A 46 13.81 -19.21 22.48
C TYR A 46 13.88 -17.68 22.44
N TYR A 47 15.08 -17.10 22.57
CA TYR A 47 15.27 -15.65 22.45
C TYR A 47 14.80 -15.12 21.09
N HIS A 48 15.18 -15.78 19.99
CA HIS A 48 14.74 -15.34 18.66
C HIS A 48 13.23 -15.55 18.44
N LEU A 49 12.66 -16.64 18.96
CA LEU A 49 11.21 -16.88 18.88
C LEU A 49 10.42 -15.85 19.69
N ASP A 50 10.93 -15.42 20.84
CA ASP A 50 10.32 -14.38 21.68
C ASP A 50 10.34 -13.01 20.97
N MET A 51 11.47 -12.65 20.37
CA MET A 51 11.60 -11.45 19.54
C MET A 51 10.68 -11.47 18.30
N LEU A 52 10.33 -12.65 17.82
CA LEU A 52 9.41 -12.87 16.70
C LEU A 52 7.97 -13.17 17.15
N SER A 53 7.66 -13.15 18.44
CA SER A 53 6.35 -13.56 18.97
C SER A 53 5.16 -12.85 18.30
N GLY A 54 5.29 -11.56 17.96
CA GLY A 54 4.26 -10.81 17.23
C GLY A 54 4.02 -11.23 15.78
N PHE A 55 4.87 -12.09 15.22
CA PHE A 55 4.84 -12.59 13.83
C PHE A 55 4.52 -14.09 13.75
N LEU A 56 4.48 -14.75 14.91
CA LEU A 56 4.35 -16.18 15.03
C LEU A 56 3.07 -16.53 15.78
N GLU A 57 2.43 -17.60 15.36
CA GLU A 57 1.36 -18.26 16.09
C GLU A 57 1.82 -19.65 16.50
N LYS A 58 1.40 -20.06 17.70
CA LYS A 58 1.66 -21.40 18.22
C LYS A 58 0.35 -22.18 18.25
N ASP A 59 0.34 -23.33 17.57
CA ASP A 59 -0.81 -24.22 17.54
C ASP A 59 -0.92 -25.03 18.86
N LYS A 60 -2.08 -25.66 19.08
CA LYS A 60 -2.35 -26.58 20.20
C LYS A 60 -1.32 -27.70 20.31
N GLN A 61 -0.70 -28.09 19.19
CA GLN A 61 0.37 -29.08 19.11
C GLN A 61 1.78 -28.51 19.41
N ARG A 62 1.88 -27.27 19.91
CA ARG A 62 3.15 -26.56 20.16
C ARG A 62 4.03 -26.36 18.92
N LYS A 63 3.47 -26.45 17.71
CA LYS A 63 4.15 -26.10 16.46
C LYS A 63 4.01 -24.61 16.18
N TYR A 64 5.05 -24.02 15.61
CA TYR A 64 5.07 -22.62 15.21
C TYR A 64 4.62 -22.49 13.76
N ARG A 65 3.88 -21.42 13.48
CA ARG A 65 3.51 -20.99 12.13
C ARG A 65 3.58 -19.47 12.03
N LEU A 66 3.70 -18.94 10.82
CA LEU A 66 3.58 -17.50 10.62
C LEU A 66 2.11 -17.07 10.73
N ASN A 67 1.86 -15.97 11.44
CA ASN A 67 0.59 -15.25 11.35
C ASN A 67 0.57 -14.36 10.09
N GLU A 68 -0.48 -13.55 9.92
CA GLU A 68 -0.57 -12.64 8.77
C GLU A 68 0.63 -11.71 8.65
N LYS A 69 1.12 -11.15 9.77
CA LYS A 69 2.30 -10.27 9.81
C LYS A 69 3.58 -11.03 9.44
N GLY A 70 3.76 -12.24 9.97
CA GLY A 70 4.90 -13.09 9.61
C GLY A 70 4.91 -13.49 8.13
N ARG A 71 3.73 -13.78 7.54
CA ARG A 71 3.60 -14.10 6.11
C ARG A 71 3.92 -12.90 5.23
N MET A 72 3.66 -11.68 5.70
CA MET A 72 4.10 -10.45 5.01
C MET A 72 5.63 -10.32 5.08
N LEU A 73 6.22 -10.56 6.25
CA LEU A 73 7.67 -10.54 6.43
C LEU A 73 8.40 -11.54 5.50
N TYR A 74 7.84 -12.74 5.34
CA TYR A 74 8.34 -13.75 4.42
C TYR A 74 8.29 -13.32 2.95
N ARG A 75 7.22 -12.63 2.51
CA ARG A 75 7.13 -12.10 1.14
C ARG A 75 8.19 -11.04 0.86
N ILE A 76 8.40 -10.11 1.81
CA ILE A 76 9.45 -9.07 1.70
C ILE A 76 10.83 -9.72 1.53
N LEU A 77 11.13 -10.80 2.27
CA LEU A 77 12.38 -11.55 2.12
C LEU A 77 12.53 -12.21 0.74
N LYS A 78 11.45 -12.81 0.22
CA LYS A 78 11.46 -13.55 -1.05
C LYS A 78 11.53 -12.63 -2.28
N GLU A 79 10.85 -11.49 -2.24
CA GLU A 79 10.65 -10.61 -3.39
C GLU A 79 11.60 -9.41 -3.40
N GLY A 80 12.37 -9.18 -2.32
CA GLY A 80 13.36 -8.09 -2.22
C GLY A 80 12.78 -6.68 -2.29
N SER A 81 11.46 -6.57 -2.40
CA SER A 81 10.69 -5.33 -2.52
C SER A 81 9.51 -5.38 -1.56
N ILE A 82 9.24 -4.25 -0.92
CA ILE A 82 8.01 -4.02 -0.18
C ILE A 82 6.93 -3.89 -1.26
N PRO A 83 5.96 -4.81 -1.41
CA PRO A 83 4.85 -4.60 -2.33
C PRO A 83 4.22 -3.24 -2.05
N ALA A 84 4.02 -2.41 -3.08
CA ALA A 84 3.49 -1.04 -2.95
C ALA A 84 2.16 -0.98 -2.16
N SER A 85 1.46 -2.10 -2.07
CA SER A 85 0.29 -2.29 -1.20
C SER A 85 0.58 -2.17 0.30
N LEU A 86 1.82 -2.26 0.78
CA LEU A 86 2.20 -2.15 2.20
C LEU A 86 2.18 -0.72 2.75
N GLY A 87 2.66 0.26 1.97
CA GLY A 87 2.56 1.68 2.37
C GLY A 87 1.10 2.15 2.42
N ILE A 88 0.26 1.50 1.63
CA ILE A 88 -1.17 1.78 1.51
C ILE A 88 -1.94 0.99 2.58
N SER A 89 -1.68 -0.31 2.78
CA SER A 89 -2.41 -1.19 3.70
C SER A 89 -2.35 -0.78 5.18
N GLU A 90 -1.19 -0.35 5.68
CA GLU A 90 -1.04 0.06 7.09
C GLU A 90 -1.69 1.44 7.32
N THR A 91 -1.60 2.36 6.35
CA THR A 91 -2.31 3.67 6.34
C THR A 91 -3.84 3.50 6.19
N LEU A 92 -4.30 2.38 5.62
CA LEU A 92 -5.70 2.00 5.42
C LEU A 92 -6.33 1.23 6.60
N SER A 93 -5.67 1.15 7.76
CA SER A 93 -6.24 0.56 8.98
C SER A 93 -7.51 1.31 9.45
N ASN A 94 -7.60 2.61 9.16
CA ASN A 94 -8.76 3.42 9.53
C ASN A 94 -9.94 3.14 8.58
N ARG A 95 -11.08 2.75 9.17
CA ARG A 95 -12.36 2.50 8.49
C ARG A 95 -12.78 3.67 7.57
N VAL A 96 -12.40 4.89 7.95
CA VAL A 96 -12.60 6.14 7.20
C VAL A 96 -11.64 6.26 6.01
N ALA A 97 -10.37 5.86 6.17
CA ALA A 97 -9.39 5.85 5.08
C ALA A 97 -9.73 4.80 4.01
N LYS A 98 -10.27 3.63 4.39
CA LYS A 98 -10.81 2.63 3.44
C LYS A 98 -12.01 3.14 2.64
N TRP A 99 -12.79 4.06 3.20
CA TRP A 99 -13.96 4.64 2.55
C TRP A 99 -13.57 5.82 1.64
N LEU A 100 -12.62 6.65 2.05
CA LEU A 100 -12.08 7.78 1.28
C LEU A 100 -11.13 7.34 0.15
N PHE A 101 -10.20 6.44 0.45
CA PHE A 101 -9.31 5.84 -0.54
C PHE A 101 -9.94 4.54 -1.02
N LEU A 102 -10.55 4.58 -2.22
CA LEU A 102 -11.15 3.50 -3.02
C LEU A 102 -10.17 2.32 -3.30
N SER A 103 -9.54 1.79 -2.26
CA SER A 103 -8.32 0.99 -2.29
C SER A 103 -8.45 -0.44 -2.83
N PRO A 104 -9.60 -1.15 -2.81
CA PRO A 104 -9.65 -2.42 -3.51
C PRO A 104 -9.75 -2.26 -5.04
N LEU A 105 -10.25 -1.12 -5.53
CA LEU A 105 -10.32 -0.83 -6.96
C LEU A 105 -8.97 -0.35 -7.50
N PHE A 106 -8.35 0.64 -6.85
CA PHE A 106 -7.06 1.18 -7.29
C PHE A 106 -5.88 0.22 -7.04
N ALA A 107 -5.83 -0.50 -5.91
CA ALA A 107 -4.70 -1.41 -5.63
C ALA A 107 -4.69 -2.65 -6.53
N LYS A 108 -5.84 -3.04 -7.09
CA LYS A 108 -5.95 -4.15 -8.06
C LYS A 108 -5.87 -3.69 -9.52
N THR A 109 -5.63 -2.40 -9.74
CA THR A 109 -5.54 -1.82 -11.08
C THR A 109 -4.17 -2.12 -11.68
N ILE A 110 -4.06 -3.29 -12.30
CA ILE A 110 -2.85 -3.75 -13.01
C ILE A 110 -2.80 -3.16 -14.45
N LYS A 111 -3.83 -2.41 -14.89
CA LYS A 111 -3.92 -1.87 -16.26
C LYS A 111 -4.51 -0.45 -16.30
N PRO A 112 -3.68 0.62 -16.21
CA PRO A 112 -4.15 2.01 -16.21
C PRO A 112 -4.99 2.36 -17.45
N LEU A 113 -4.71 1.72 -18.59
CA LEU A 113 -5.44 1.93 -19.84
C LEU A 113 -6.94 1.58 -19.77
N LYS A 114 -7.36 0.67 -18.88
CA LYS A 114 -8.78 0.30 -18.73
C LYS A 114 -9.59 1.34 -17.97
N LEU A 115 -8.94 2.21 -17.18
CA LEU A 115 -9.60 3.27 -16.42
C LEU A 115 -9.66 4.61 -17.15
N LEU A 116 -8.95 4.72 -18.27
CA LEU A 116 -8.99 5.89 -19.15
C LEU A 116 -10.43 6.36 -19.50
N PRO A 117 -11.38 5.48 -19.89
CA PRO A 117 -12.75 5.92 -20.14
C PRO A 117 -13.42 6.48 -18.88
N PHE A 118 -13.13 5.93 -17.70
CA PHE A 118 -13.69 6.40 -16.44
C PHE A 118 -13.14 7.80 -16.07
N SER A 119 -11.85 8.07 -16.28
CA SER A 119 -11.29 9.40 -16.10
C SER A 119 -11.85 10.43 -17.07
N LEU A 120 -12.11 10.03 -18.33
CA LEU A 120 -12.74 10.91 -19.31
C LEU A 120 -14.17 11.30 -18.90
N VAL A 121 -14.95 10.36 -18.35
CA VAL A 121 -16.29 10.64 -17.83
C VAL A 121 -16.24 11.63 -16.66
N ILE A 122 -15.31 11.47 -15.72
CA ILE A 122 -15.13 12.39 -14.59
C ILE A 122 -14.75 13.78 -15.10
N LEU A 123 -13.80 13.88 -16.03
CA LEU A 123 -13.37 15.15 -16.62
C LEU A 123 -14.53 15.86 -17.32
N PHE A 124 -15.34 15.10 -18.07
CA PHE A 124 -16.51 15.63 -18.76
C PHE A 124 -17.58 16.14 -17.79
N LEU A 125 -17.88 15.37 -16.75
CA LEU A 125 -18.83 15.78 -15.70
C LEU A 125 -18.36 17.04 -14.98
N GLY A 126 -17.06 17.14 -14.68
CA GLY A 126 -16.47 18.34 -14.08
C GLY A 126 -16.58 19.57 -14.97
N ALA A 127 -16.23 19.43 -16.25
CA ALA A 127 -16.32 20.51 -17.22
C ALA A 127 -17.78 20.97 -17.46
N TYR A 128 -18.71 20.01 -17.55
CA TYR A 128 -20.13 20.30 -17.71
C TYR A 128 -20.72 20.98 -16.46
N GLY A 129 -20.37 20.48 -15.28
CA GLY A 129 -20.79 21.09 -14.00
C GLY A 129 -20.27 22.52 -13.85
N ALA A 130 -19.00 22.76 -14.18
CA ALA A 130 -18.40 24.10 -14.18
C ALA A 130 -19.11 25.04 -15.16
N ALA A 131 -19.46 24.55 -16.36
CA ALA A 131 -20.19 25.33 -17.35
C ALA A 131 -21.62 25.69 -16.89
N MET A 132 -22.34 24.75 -16.26
CA MET A 132 -23.69 24.99 -15.72
C MET A 132 -23.66 25.97 -14.55
N ALA A 133 -22.64 25.87 -13.68
CA ALA A 133 -22.45 26.76 -12.54
C ALA A 133 -21.84 28.13 -12.92
N ARG A 134 -21.42 28.33 -14.18
CA ARG A 134 -20.70 29.51 -14.66
C ARG A 134 -19.43 29.81 -13.84
N LEU A 135 -18.76 28.74 -13.42
CA LEU A 135 -17.53 28.80 -12.65
C LEU A 135 -16.33 28.58 -13.57
N GLU A 136 -15.41 29.54 -13.57
CA GLU A 136 -14.13 29.41 -14.28
C GLU A 136 -13.06 28.85 -13.35
N PRO A 137 -12.44 27.72 -13.69
CA PRO A 137 -11.32 27.19 -12.93
C PRO A 137 -10.04 27.96 -13.25
N ALA A 138 -9.37 28.40 -12.20
CA ALA A 138 -8.04 29.00 -12.23
C ALA A 138 -7.17 28.31 -11.16
N LEU A 139 -6.44 27.29 -11.61
CA LEU A 139 -5.66 26.38 -10.78
C LEU A 139 -6.58 25.69 -9.77
N PHE A 140 -6.43 26.00 -8.50
CA PHE A 140 -7.23 25.43 -7.42
C PHE A 140 -8.50 26.26 -7.10
N PHE A 141 -8.66 27.42 -7.71
CA PHE A 141 -9.76 28.36 -7.41
C PHE A 141 -10.82 28.36 -8.50
N TYR A 142 -12.07 28.61 -8.11
CA TYR A 142 -13.19 28.79 -9.01
C TYR A 142 -13.72 30.20 -8.87
N PHE A 143 -13.85 30.91 -9.98
CA PHE A 143 -14.35 32.28 -10.02
C PHE A 143 -15.67 32.34 -10.77
N GLU A 144 -16.66 33.05 -10.22
CA GLU A 144 -17.93 33.32 -10.89
C GLU A 144 -17.73 34.38 -11.97
N TYR A 145 -17.85 33.99 -13.24
CA TYR A 145 -17.81 34.93 -14.36
C TYR A 145 -19.07 34.77 -15.21
N SER A 146 -19.86 35.84 -15.31
CA SER A 146 -21.21 35.79 -15.89
C SER A 146 -21.28 35.96 -17.41
N THR A 147 -20.18 36.27 -18.10
CA THR A 147 -20.22 36.77 -19.49
C THR A 147 -19.61 35.85 -20.55
N ARG A 148 -18.91 34.77 -20.16
CA ARG A 148 -18.32 33.83 -21.14
C ARG A 148 -19.32 32.76 -21.60
N SER A 149 -19.17 32.32 -22.85
CA SER A 149 -19.96 31.23 -23.41
C SER A 149 -19.62 29.90 -22.70
N PRO A 150 -20.60 28.98 -22.55
CA PRO A 150 -20.36 27.68 -21.92
C PRO A 150 -19.22 26.89 -22.57
N THR A 151 -19.04 27.03 -23.89
CA THR A 151 -17.95 26.41 -24.66
C THR A 151 -16.57 26.91 -24.24
N SER A 152 -16.46 28.20 -23.91
CA SER A 152 -15.21 28.80 -23.42
C SER A 152 -14.86 28.28 -22.04
N THR A 153 -15.84 28.16 -21.14
CA THR A 153 -15.66 27.60 -19.79
C THR A 153 -15.19 26.14 -19.83
N ILE A 154 -15.77 25.30 -20.70
CA ILE A 154 -15.34 23.90 -20.88
C ILE A 154 -13.89 23.83 -21.36
N THR A 155 -13.54 24.67 -22.34
CA THR A 155 -12.18 24.72 -22.89
C THR A 155 -11.17 25.11 -21.81
N LEU A 156 -11.46 26.16 -21.05
CA LEU A 156 -10.63 26.61 -19.93
C LEU A 156 -10.49 25.54 -18.85
N PHE A 157 -11.55 24.79 -18.55
CA PHE A 157 -11.51 23.69 -17.58
C PHE A 157 -10.50 22.61 -18.00
N ILE A 158 -10.53 22.20 -19.27
CA ILE A 158 -9.59 21.19 -19.79
C ILE A 158 -8.16 21.73 -19.76
N PHE A 159 -7.93 22.97 -20.22
CA PHE A 159 -6.60 23.58 -20.18
C PHE A 159 -6.07 23.73 -18.74
N ASN A 160 -6.93 24.11 -17.81
CA ASN A 160 -6.54 24.24 -16.42
C ASN A 160 -6.15 22.89 -15.81
N TRP A 161 -6.94 21.85 -16.09
CA TRP A 161 -6.65 20.49 -15.65
C TRP A 161 -5.31 19.98 -16.19
N ILE A 162 -5.04 20.19 -17.49
CA ILE A 162 -3.75 19.83 -18.11
C ILE A 162 -2.60 20.65 -17.49
N GLY A 163 -2.81 21.94 -17.27
CA GLY A 163 -1.81 22.83 -16.67
C GLY A 163 -1.44 22.39 -15.24
N LEU A 164 -2.43 22.03 -14.43
CA LEU A 164 -2.21 21.48 -13.09
C LEU A 164 -1.43 20.16 -13.15
N PHE A 165 -1.80 19.26 -14.05
CA PHE A 165 -1.09 17.99 -14.24
C PHE A 165 0.41 18.22 -14.55
N LEU A 166 0.71 19.07 -15.54
CA LEU A 166 2.09 19.40 -15.91
C LEU A 166 2.85 20.11 -14.78
N PHE A 167 2.18 21.01 -14.05
CA PHE A 167 2.77 21.69 -12.90
C PHE A 167 3.16 20.70 -11.80
N THR A 168 2.30 19.73 -11.50
CA THR A 168 2.61 18.68 -10.51
C THR A 168 3.73 17.76 -10.96
N GLU A 169 3.79 17.43 -12.26
CA GLU A 169 4.87 16.62 -12.82
C GLU A 169 6.23 17.34 -12.74
N ALA A 170 6.25 18.65 -12.99
CA ALA A 170 7.48 19.45 -12.89
C ALA A 170 8.02 19.61 -11.45
N LEU A 171 7.19 19.39 -10.44
CA LEU A 171 7.54 19.47 -9.01
C LEU A 171 8.08 18.15 -8.44
N THR A 172 8.00 17.05 -9.20
CA THR A 172 8.39 15.69 -8.77
C THR A 172 9.75 15.31 -9.37
#